data_AF-A0A969V435-F1
#
_entry.id   AF-A0A969V435-F1
#
_cell.length_a   1.000
_cell.length_b   1.000
_cell.length_c   1.000
_cell.angle_alpha   90.00
_cell.angle_beta   90.00
_cell.angle_gamma   90.00
#
_symmetry.space_group_name_H-M   'P 1'
#
loop_
_entity.id
_entity.type
_entity.pdbx_description
1 polymer ?
#
loop_
_entity_poly.entity_id
_entity_poly.type
_entity_poly.pdbx_seq_one_letter_code
_entity_poly.pdbx_strand_id
1 'polypeptide(L)'
;MAFASYQGAKLVNPIHLQIYNMWFDADSPRVFDNMTDRRSDHYRVKVHPLFSLIAFPATFLLINILSIEPIIAVRLVIAAVAALWIVALFVLLRLIGCYRLDAVLFSLVAATSASAVFFFVIPETHSFGALSFMVALCFVAITQHQKLSQWWFVGISTLTLSFTTTNWMTGILATLVNHRWKRALQITVNTFSLVVVLWTVQKIYLL
;
A
#
# COMPACT_ATOMS: atom_id res chain seq x y z
N MET A 1 13.65 -6.09 -6.38
CA MET A 1 13.09 -4.74 -6.26
C MET A 1 13.58 -3.99 -5.02
N ALA A 2 13.54 -4.56 -3.80
CA ALA A 2 14.00 -3.87 -2.58
C ALA A 2 15.38 -3.19 -2.71
N PHE A 3 16.40 -3.91 -3.17
CA PHE A 3 17.74 -3.34 -3.33
C PHE A 3 17.75 -2.15 -4.32
N ALA A 4 17.14 -2.30 -5.50
CA ALA A 4 17.07 -1.23 -6.50
C ALA A 4 16.31 -0.01 -5.98
N SER A 5 15.18 -0.22 -5.29
CA SER A 5 14.42 0.83 -4.62
C SER A 5 15.27 1.58 -3.58
N TYR A 6 15.96 0.83 -2.70
CA TYR A 6 16.81 1.41 -1.67
C TYR A 6 17.99 2.20 -2.25
N GLN A 7 18.67 1.67 -3.27
CA GLN A 7 19.76 2.37 -3.94
C GLN A 7 19.27 3.60 -4.70
N GLY A 8 18.15 3.49 -5.41
CA GLY A 8 17.52 4.64 -6.07
C GLY A 8 17.17 5.74 -5.08
N ALA A 9 16.62 5.37 -3.92
CA ALA A 9 16.29 6.32 -2.86
C ALA A 9 17.52 7.05 -2.28
N LYS A 10 18.70 6.43 -2.32
CA LYS A 10 19.97 7.08 -1.91
C LYS A 10 20.48 8.11 -2.92
N LEU A 11 20.14 7.94 -4.20
CA LEU A 11 20.50 8.91 -5.25
C LEU A 11 19.64 10.17 -5.17
N VAL A 12 18.47 10.10 -4.54
CA VAL A 12 17.63 11.27 -4.25
C VAL A 12 18.28 12.10 -3.14
N ASN A 13 18.64 13.35 -3.47
CA ASN A 13 19.14 14.30 -2.49
C ASN A 13 18.08 14.50 -1.38
N PRO A 14 18.42 14.33 -0.09
CA PRO A 14 17.47 14.48 1.01
C PRO A 14 16.69 15.79 1.02
N ILE A 15 17.25 16.87 0.44
CA ILE A 15 16.53 18.15 0.32
C ILE A 15 15.23 18.03 -0.48
N HIS A 16 15.16 17.09 -1.44
CA HIS A 16 13.97 16.82 -2.23
C HIS A 16 12.85 16.19 -1.40
N LEU A 17 13.16 15.60 -0.24
CA LEU A 17 12.18 15.10 0.71
C LEU A 17 11.64 16.19 1.63
N GLN A 18 12.12 17.43 1.50
CA GLN A 18 11.66 18.58 2.29
C GLN A 18 10.91 19.61 1.45
N ILE A 19 10.90 19.45 0.11
CA ILE A 19 10.28 20.39 -0.81
C ILE A 19 9.03 19.75 -1.42
N TYR A 20 7.89 20.40 -1.20
CA TYR A 20 6.61 19.98 -1.79
C TYR A 20 6.63 20.10 -3.31
N ASN A 21 5.86 19.23 -3.97
CA ASN A 21 5.53 19.27 -5.40
C ASN A 21 6.71 19.10 -6.37
N MET A 22 7.91 18.87 -5.85
CA MET A 22 9.11 18.76 -6.66
C MET A 22 9.14 17.50 -7.54
N TRP A 23 8.57 16.40 -7.03
CA TRP A 23 8.60 15.10 -7.71
C TRP A 23 7.25 14.80 -8.36
N PHE A 24 6.95 15.47 -9.47
CA PHE A 24 5.66 15.34 -10.17
C PHE A 24 4.45 15.69 -9.27
N ASP A 25 4.52 16.81 -8.56
CA ASP A 25 3.47 17.28 -7.63
C ASP A 25 3.26 16.34 -6.42
N ALA A 26 4.28 15.55 -6.09
CA ALA A 26 4.26 14.64 -4.94
C ALA A 26 4.36 15.36 -3.59
N ASP A 27 3.69 14.79 -2.59
CA ASP A 27 3.58 15.25 -1.21
C ASP A 27 4.64 14.56 -0.31
N SER A 28 5.83 14.29 -0.85
CA SER A 28 6.84 13.46 -0.18
C SER A 28 7.28 13.94 1.21
N PRO A 29 7.43 15.26 1.47
CA PRO A 29 7.74 15.75 2.83
C PRO A 29 6.66 15.37 3.84
N ARG A 30 5.40 15.60 3.49
CA ARG A 30 4.26 15.22 4.32
C ARG A 30 4.26 13.71 4.57
N VAL A 31 4.50 12.89 3.55
CA VAL A 31 4.50 11.42 3.71
C VAL A 31 5.66 10.97 4.60
N PHE A 32 6.84 11.57 4.45
CA PHE A 32 7.99 11.34 5.32
C PHE A 32 7.66 11.65 6.79
N ASP A 33 7.06 12.82 7.05
CA ASP A 33 6.66 13.22 8.40
C ASP A 33 5.59 12.27 8.95
N ASN A 34 4.58 11.91 8.16
CA ASN A 34 3.54 10.94 8.55
C ASN A 34 4.10 9.56 8.94
N MET A 35 5.25 9.19 8.39
CA MET A 35 5.92 7.92 8.68
C MET A 35 6.82 7.99 9.92
N THR A 36 7.32 9.17 10.30
CA THR A 36 8.36 9.33 11.32
C THR A 36 7.88 10.05 12.57
N ASP A 37 6.89 10.93 12.47
CA ASP A 37 6.31 11.68 13.57
C ASP A 37 4.79 11.46 13.65
N ARG A 38 4.36 11.01 14.83
CA ARG A 38 2.95 10.76 15.19
C ARG A 38 2.13 12.05 15.27
N ARG A 39 2.78 13.19 15.52
CA ARG A 39 2.14 14.51 15.70
C ARG A 39 2.23 15.37 14.44
N SER A 40 2.69 14.79 13.34
CA SER A 40 2.74 15.48 12.05
C SER A 40 1.35 15.77 11.49
N ASP A 41 1.29 16.55 10.41
CA ASP A 41 0.02 16.85 9.76
C ASP A 41 -0.53 15.63 8.98
N HIS A 42 -1.50 14.98 9.60
CA HIS A 42 -2.24 13.84 9.06
C HIS A 42 -3.51 14.27 8.27
N TYR A 43 -3.63 15.49 7.73
CA TYR A 43 -4.90 15.97 7.12
C TYR A 43 -5.50 15.08 6.01
N ARG A 44 -4.66 14.32 5.27
CA ARG A 44 -5.09 13.42 4.17
C ARG A 44 -5.72 12.11 4.65
N VAL A 45 -5.96 11.91 5.95
CA VAL A 45 -6.69 10.74 6.47
C VAL A 45 -8.12 10.63 5.96
N LYS A 46 -8.65 11.66 5.29
CA LYS A 46 -9.94 11.56 4.56
C LYS A 46 -9.84 10.73 3.28
N VAL A 47 -8.68 10.72 2.63
CA VAL A 47 -8.44 10.06 1.33
C VAL A 47 -7.53 8.83 1.43
N HIS A 48 -6.71 8.76 2.50
CA HIS A 48 -5.88 7.61 2.85
C HIS A 48 -6.18 7.19 4.31
N PRO A 49 -7.38 6.64 4.59
CA PRO A 49 -7.91 6.51 5.94
C PRO A 49 -6.99 5.87 6.94
N LEU A 50 -6.26 4.82 6.55
CA LEU A 50 -5.44 4.01 7.47
C LEU A 50 -3.96 3.97 7.07
N PHE A 51 -3.51 4.84 6.15
CA PHE A 51 -2.11 4.89 5.72
C PHE A 51 -1.18 5.10 6.92
N SER A 52 -1.44 6.12 7.74
CA SER A 52 -0.59 6.45 8.89
C SER A 52 -0.59 5.34 9.94
N LEU A 53 -1.73 4.69 10.20
CA LEU A 53 -1.81 3.55 11.11
C LEU A 53 -0.99 2.34 10.64
N ILE A 54 -0.71 2.22 9.34
CA ILE A 54 0.10 1.13 8.78
C ILE A 54 1.57 1.53 8.67
N ALA A 55 1.85 2.70 8.10
CA ALA A 55 3.19 3.12 7.78
C ALA A 55 3.97 3.57 9.03
N PHE A 56 3.37 4.39 9.90
CA PHE A 56 4.05 4.93 11.09
C PHE A 56 4.58 3.84 12.02
N PRO A 57 3.79 2.81 12.43
CA PRO A 57 4.31 1.77 13.32
C PRO A 57 5.51 1.04 12.73
N ALA A 58 5.50 0.74 11.43
CA ALA A 58 6.61 0.05 10.78
C ALA A 58 7.92 0.87 10.88
N THR A 59 7.85 2.18 10.59
CA THR A 59 9.01 3.06 10.73
C THR A 59 9.40 3.31 12.18
N PHE A 60 8.43 3.48 13.07
CA PHE A 60 8.64 3.72 14.50
C PHE A 60 9.43 2.57 15.13
N LEU A 61 9.12 1.31 14.78
CA LEU A 61 9.85 0.14 15.27
C LEU A 61 11.32 0.18 14.82
N LEU A 62 11.59 0.51 13.55
CA LEU A 62 12.97 0.63 13.05
C LEU A 62 13.74 1.75 13.76
N ILE A 63 13.10 2.89 14.02
CA ILE A 63 13.76 4.04 14.66
C ILE A 63 14.00 3.77 16.15
N ASN A 64 12.99 3.30 16.88
CA ASN A 64 13.03 3.28 18.35
C ASN A 64 13.52 1.95 18.94
N ILE A 65 13.36 0.84 18.21
CA ILE A 65 13.84 -0.48 18.68
C ILE A 65 15.20 -0.81 18.08
N LEU A 66 15.40 -0.50 16.79
CA LEU A 66 16.66 -0.80 16.09
C LEU A 66 17.61 0.41 16.00
N SER A 67 17.23 1.56 16.55
CA SER A 67 18.04 2.79 16.55
C SER A 67 18.49 3.23 15.15
N ILE A 68 17.65 2.98 14.13
CA ILE A 68 17.93 3.32 12.74
C ILE A 68 17.57 4.79 12.51
N GLU A 69 18.44 5.52 11.81
CA GLU A 69 18.20 6.91 11.43
C GLU A 69 16.87 7.06 10.63
N PRO A 70 16.03 8.07 10.89
CA PRO A 70 14.69 8.17 10.29
C PRO A 70 14.67 8.06 8.76
N ILE A 71 15.63 8.69 8.08
CA ILE A 71 15.74 8.62 6.61
C ILE A 71 16.02 7.20 6.12
N ILE A 72 16.87 6.46 6.83
CA ILE A 72 17.18 5.08 6.51
C ILE A 72 15.96 4.20 6.79
N ALA A 73 15.27 4.41 7.91
CA ALA A 73 14.08 3.66 8.29
C ALA A 73 12.96 3.80 7.24
N VAL A 74 12.65 5.03 6.81
CA VAL A 74 11.66 5.28 5.74
C VAL A 74 12.07 4.58 4.43
N ARG A 75 13.34 4.71 4.02
CA ARG A 75 13.85 4.05 2.80
C ARG A 75 13.72 2.53 2.87
N LEU A 76 13.98 1.92 4.02
CA LEU A 76 13.81 0.48 4.23
C LEU A 76 12.34 0.05 4.15
N VAL A 77 11.42 0.82 4.73
CA VAL A 77 9.98 0.55 4.63
C VAL A 77 9.52 0.62 3.16
N ILE A 78 9.90 1.67 2.42
CA ILE A 78 9.56 1.79 1.00
C ILE A 78 10.16 0.65 0.16
N ALA A 79 11.41 0.27 0.43
CA ALA A 79 12.05 -0.87 -0.22
C ALA A 79 11.34 -2.19 0.07
N ALA A 80 10.85 -2.39 1.29
CA ALA A 80 10.04 -3.55 1.66
C ALA A 80 8.71 -3.56 0.90
N VAL A 81 8.00 -2.43 0.83
CA VAL A 81 6.77 -2.29 0.03
C VAL A 81 7.03 -2.60 -1.44
N ALA A 82 8.15 -2.12 -2.00
CA ALA A 82 8.54 -2.39 -3.38
C ALA A 82 8.82 -3.89 -3.64
N ALA A 83 9.44 -4.58 -2.68
CA ALA A 83 9.64 -6.03 -2.77
C ALA A 83 8.33 -6.81 -2.66
N LEU A 84 7.46 -6.44 -1.71
CA LEU A 84 6.16 -7.08 -1.57
C LEU A 84 5.30 -6.87 -2.81
N TRP A 85 5.36 -5.69 -3.42
CA TRP A 85 4.63 -5.38 -4.64
C TRP A 85 5.08 -6.26 -5.81
N ILE A 86 6.40 -6.41 -6.02
CA ILE A 86 6.90 -7.24 -7.13
C ILE A 86 6.64 -8.73 -6.91
N VAL A 87 6.71 -9.19 -5.66
CA VAL A 87 6.35 -10.57 -5.30
C VAL A 87 4.86 -10.79 -5.53
N ALA A 88 3.99 -9.85 -5.13
CA ALA A 88 2.56 -9.94 -5.36
C ALA A 88 2.24 -9.98 -6.86
N LEU A 89 2.89 -9.17 -7.69
CA LEU A 89 2.72 -9.22 -9.14
C LEU A 89 3.15 -10.58 -9.71
N PHE A 90 4.32 -11.09 -9.32
CA PHE A 90 4.77 -12.41 -9.75
C PHE A 90 3.77 -13.50 -9.36
N VAL A 91 3.30 -13.49 -8.11
CA VAL A 91 2.30 -14.45 -7.60
C VAL A 91 0.99 -14.33 -8.36
N LEU A 92 0.50 -13.11 -8.64
CA LEU A 92 -0.70 -12.88 -9.45
C LEU A 92 -0.58 -13.53 -10.82
N LEU A 93 0.54 -13.28 -11.52
CA LEU A 93 0.80 -13.86 -12.84
C LEU A 93 0.81 -15.40 -12.78
N ARG A 94 1.37 -15.98 -11.70
CA ARG A 94 1.34 -17.43 -11.49
C ARG A 94 -0.07 -17.95 -11.18
N LEU A 95 -0.89 -17.20 -10.44
CA LEU A 95 -2.26 -17.57 -10.12
C LEU A 95 -3.17 -17.55 -11.35
N ILE A 96 -2.97 -16.62 -12.29
CA ILE A 96 -3.74 -16.57 -13.54
C ILE A 96 -3.22 -17.50 -14.63
N GLY A 97 -2.23 -18.35 -14.31
CA GLY A 97 -1.75 -19.41 -15.21
C GLY A 97 -0.59 -19.03 -16.14
N CYS A 98 0.02 -17.85 -16.02
CA CYS A 98 1.20 -17.50 -16.82
C CYS A 98 2.37 -18.42 -16.50
N TYR A 99 3.14 -18.85 -17.50
CA TYR A 99 4.34 -19.66 -17.28
C TYR A 99 5.35 -18.94 -16.38
N ARG A 100 6.19 -19.72 -15.68
CA ARG A 100 7.14 -19.16 -14.69
C ARG A 100 8.09 -18.16 -15.33
N LEU A 101 8.58 -18.46 -16.53
CA LEU A 101 9.49 -17.58 -17.26
C LEU A 101 8.80 -16.26 -17.62
N ASP A 102 7.60 -16.31 -18.19
CA ASP A 102 6.81 -15.12 -18.53
C ASP A 102 6.51 -14.28 -17.29
N ALA A 103 6.12 -14.91 -16.18
CA ALA A 103 5.88 -14.23 -14.93
C ALA A 103 7.12 -13.51 -14.40
N VAL A 104 8.31 -14.11 -14.54
CA VAL A 104 9.58 -13.45 -14.22
C VAL A 104 9.82 -12.26 -15.15
N LEU A 105 9.68 -12.44 -16.47
CA LEU A 105 9.93 -11.38 -17.44
C LEU A 105 9.00 -10.19 -17.24
N PHE A 106 7.69 -10.42 -17.09
CA PHE A 106 6.73 -9.34 -16.81
C PHE A 106 7.00 -8.65 -15.48
N SER A 107 7.41 -9.40 -14.45
CA SER A 107 7.81 -8.79 -13.19
C SER A 107 9.07 -7.94 -13.35
N LEU A 108 10.06 -8.38 -14.13
CA LEU A 108 11.26 -7.57 -14.40
C LEU A 108 10.92 -6.29 -15.18
N VAL A 109 10.08 -6.39 -16.21
CA VAL A 109 9.59 -5.22 -16.98
C VAL A 109 8.83 -4.26 -16.07
N ALA A 110 7.96 -4.78 -15.18
CA ALA A 110 7.25 -3.95 -14.23
C ALA A 110 8.21 -3.25 -13.26
N ALA A 111 9.23 -3.96 -12.75
CA ALA A 111 10.24 -3.41 -11.84
C ALA A 111 11.11 -2.31 -12.48
N THR A 112 11.33 -2.37 -13.79
CA THR A 112 12.11 -1.36 -14.54
C THR A 112 11.25 -0.31 -15.23
N SER A 113 9.92 -0.39 -15.09
CA SER A 113 9.01 0.61 -15.64
C SER A 113 9.26 2.00 -15.02
N ALA A 114 8.98 3.06 -15.78
CA ALA A 114 9.11 4.43 -15.29
C ALA A 114 8.34 4.62 -13.97
N SER A 115 7.09 4.14 -13.89
CA SER A 115 6.30 4.23 -12.65
C SER A 115 7.00 3.57 -11.47
N ALA A 116 7.63 2.41 -11.65
CA ALA A 116 8.30 1.72 -10.57
C ALA A 116 9.56 2.48 -10.11
N VAL A 117 10.37 2.93 -11.07
CA VAL A 117 11.62 3.65 -10.81
C VAL A 117 11.37 5.01 -10.14
N PHE A 118 10.30 5.72 -10.50
CA PHE A 118 9.99 7.03 -9.93
C PHE A 118 9.27 6.96 -8.58
N PHE A 119 8.35 6.03 -8.36
CA PHE A 119 7.45 6.07 -7.20
C PHE A 119 7.74 5.04 -6.10
N PHE A 120 8.66 4.09 -6.32
CA PHE A 120 9.15 3.19 -5.27
C PHE A 120 10.53 3.60 -4.72
N VAL A 121 10.97 4.84 -4.96
CA VAL A 121 12.26 5.36 -4.44
C VAL A 121 12.10 6.58 -3.52
N ILE A 122 10.90 7.12 -3.44
CA ILE A 122 10.54 8.26 -2.57
C ILE A 122 9.42 7.85 -1.60
N PRO A 123 9.30 8.50 -0.43
CA PRO A 123 8.17 8.29 0.46
C PRO A 123 6.90 8.83 -0.18
N GLU A 124 6.07 7.93 -0.68
CA GLU A 124 4.77 8.27 -1.28
C GLU A 124 3.71 7.23 -0.98
N THR A 125 2.46 7.69 -0.89
CA THR A 125 1.30 6.81 -0.62
C THR A 125 0.97 5.90 -1.80
N HIS A 126 1.37 6.29 -3.02
CA HIS A 126 1.15 5.54 -4.25
C HIS A 126 1.74 4.13 -4.21
N SER A 127 2.92 3.96 -3.61
CA SER A 127 3.60 2.65 -3.51
C SER A 127 2.78 1.64 -2.68
N PHE A 128 2.23 2.10 -1.55
CA PHE A 128 1.34 1.31 -0.70
C PHE A 128 -0.02 1.06 -1.37
N GLY A 129 -0.56 2.07 -2.06
CA GLY A 129 -1.76 1.93 -2.88
C GLY A 129 -1.60 0.83 -3.93
N ALA A 130 -0.51 0.85 -4.69
CA ALA A 130 -0.18 -0.15 -5.70
C ALA A 130 -0.04 -1.56 -5.10
N LEU A 131 0.61 -1.70 -3.93
CA LEU A 131 0.68 -2.97 -3.21
C LEU A 131 -0.70 -3.47 -2.78
N SER A 132 -1.53 -2.62 -2.17
CA SER A 132 -2.88 -3.01 -1.74
C SER A 132 -3.74 -3.50 -2.90
N PHE A 133 -3.62 -2.86 -4.06
CA PHE A 133 -4.31 -3.22 -5.28
C PHE A 133 -3.80 -4.58 -5.82
N MET A 134 -2.49 -4.81 -5.86
CA MET A 134 -1.94 -6.12 -6.25
C MET A 134 -2.38 -7.25 -5.32
N VAL A 135 -2.40 -7.03 -4.01
CA VAL A 135 -2.90 -8.01 -3.03
C VAL A 135 -4.39 -8.31 -3.27
N ALA A 136 -5.19 -7.30 -3.57
CA ALA A 136 -6.60 -7.49 -3.91
C ALA A 136 -6.79 -8.31 -5.19
N LEU A 137 -5.97 -8.09 -6.22
CA LEU A 137 -6.01 -8.90 -7.44
C LEU A 137 -5.59 -10.35 -7.18
N CYS A 138 -4.54 -10.59 -6.39
CA CYS A 138 -4.18 -11.94 -5.95
C CYS A 138 -5.34 -12.62 -5.24
N PHE A 139 -6.00 -11.91 -4.33
CA PHE A 139 -7.18 -12.41 -3.64
C PHE A 139 -8.30 -12.80 -4.61
N VAL A 140 -8.62 -11.93 -5.57
CA VAL A 140 -9.63 -12.23 -6.60
C VAL A 140 -9.26 -13.49 -7.39
N ALA A 141 -8.00 -13.62 -7.81
CA ALA A 141 -7.55 -14.82 -8.52
C ALA A 141 -7.68 -16.09 -7.66
N ILE A 142 -7.34 -16.03 -6.37
CA ILE A 142 -7.50 -17.16 -5.45
C ILE A 142 -8.99 -17.54 -5.31
N THR A 143 -9.90 -16.57 -5.24
CA THR A 143 -11.35 -16.85 -5.11
C THR A 143 -11.93 -17.64 -6.28
N GLN A 144 -11.28 -17.61 -7.45
CA GLN A 144 -11.69 -18.44 -8.60
C GLN A 144 -11.40 -19.93 -8.38
N HIS A 145 -10.42 -20.26 -7.53
CA HIS A 145 -10.00 -21.63 -7.26
C HIS A 145 -10.47 -22.14 -5.90
N GLN A 146 -10.74 -21.23 -4.95
CA GLN A 146 -11.10 -21.58 -3.58
C GLN A 146 -12.25 -20.72 -3.06
N LYS A 147 -13.18 -21.36 -2.32
CA LYS A 147 -14.22 -20.63 -1.60
C LYS A 147 -13.63 -20.06 -0.31
N LEU A 148 -13.49 -18.74 -0.25
CA LEU A 148 -13.00 -18.04 0.94
C LEU A 148 -14.15 -17.51 1.80
N SER A 149 -13.89 -17.38 3.10
CA SER A 149 -14.88 -16.84 4.04
C SER A 149 -15.15 -15.35 3.78
N GLN A 150 -16.34 -14.90 4.19
CA GLN A 150 -16.76 -13.51 4.06
C GLN A 150 -15.79 -12.51 4.72
N TRP A 151 -15.12 -12.90 5.81
CA TRP A 151 -14.19 -12.04 6.54
C TRP A 151 -12.96 -11.68 5.71
N TRP A 152 -12.51 -12.54 4.80
CA TRP A 152 -11.43 -12.21 3.89
C TRP A 152 -11.80 -11.08 2.93
N PHE A 153 -13.06 -11.07 2.46
CA PHE A 153 -13.55 -9.99 1.60
C PHE A 153 -13.64 -8.66 2.34
N VAL A 154 -14.06 -8.67 3.61
CA VAL A 154 -14.01 -7.48 4.49
C VAL A 154 -12.56 -7.00 4.64
N GLY A 155 -11.63 -7.92 4.93
CA GLY A 155 -10.22 -7.60 5.11
C GLY A 155 -9.58 -6.96 3.89
N ILE A 156 -9.76 -7.52 2.70
CA ILE A 156 -9.22 -6.97 1.45
C ILE A 156 -9.88 -5.66 1.04
N SER A 157 -11.20 -5.55 1.23
CA SER A 157 -11.90 -4.30 0.97
C SER A 157 -11.46 -3.19 1.94
N THR A 158 -11.17 -3.54 3.20
CA THR A 158 -10.59 -2.62 4.19
C THR A 158 -9.19 -2.20 3.75
N LEU A 159 -8.32 -3.15 3.41
CA LEU A 159 -6.94 -2.89 2.99
C LEU A 159 -6.86 -1.96 1.77
N THR A 160 -7.73 -2.15 0.78
CA THR A 160 -7.75 -1.30 -0.43
C THR A 160 -8.30 0.09 -0.13
N LEU A 161 -9.37 0.18 0.66
CA LEU A 161 -9.94 1.46 1.11
C LEU A 161 -8.96 2.25 2.00
N SER A 162 -8.11 1.57 2.78
CA SER A 162 -7.10 2.19 3.65
C SER A 162 -6.17 3.15 2.92
N PHE A 163 -5.83 2.84 1.67
CA PHE A 163 -4.85 3.60 0.89
C PHE A 163 -5.49 4.49 -0.14
N THR A 164 -6.55 4.12 -0.84
CA THR A 164 -7.33 5.09 -1.62
C THR A 164 -8.79 4.66 -1.70
N THR A 165 -9.69 5.63 -1.69
CA THR A 165 -11.12 5.37 -1.94
C THR A 165 -11.36 4.78 -3.33
N THR A 166 -10.53 5.12 -4.31
CA THR A 166 -10.60 4.56 -5.67
C THR A 166 -10.15 3.10 -5.71
N ASN A 167 -9.12 2.69 -4.96
CA ASN A 167 -8.70 1.29 -4.90
C ASN A 167 -9.77 0.40 -4.29
N TRP A 168 -10.62 0.94 -3.40
CA TRP A 168 -11.73 0.20 -2.82
C TRP A 168 -12.71 -0.38 -3.86
N MET A 169 -12.77 0.21 -5.07
CA MET A 169 -13.56 -0.36 -6.18
C MET A 169 -13.20 -1.82 -6.44
N THR A 170 -11.93 -2.22 -6.28
CA THR A 170 -11.54 -3.63 -6.43
C THR A 170 -12.15 -4.54 -5.38
N GLY A 171 -12.21 -4.12 -4.11
CA GLY A 171 -12.87 -4.86 -3.04
C GLY A 171 -14.39 -4.98 -3.26
N ILE A 172 -15.02 -3.90 -3.72
CA ILE A 172 -16.46 -3.89 -4.07
C ILE A 172 -16.74 -4.83 -5.25
N LEU A 173 -15.96 -4.76 -6.33
CA LEU A 173 -16.15 -5.64 -7.48
C LEU A 173 -15.88 -7.11 -7.11
N ALA A 174 -14.81 -7.38 -6.35
CA ALA A 174 -14.50 -8.72 -5.86
C ALA A 174 -15.66 -9.31 -5.03
N THR A 175 -16.27 -8.51 -4.17
CA THR A 175 -17.43 -8.94 -3.36
C THR A 175 -18.67 -9.16 -4.20
N LEU A 176 -19.00 -8.25 -5.11
CA LEU A 176 -20.17 -8.35 -5.99
C LEU A 176 -20.12 -9.58 -6.92
N VAL A 177 -18.95 -9.92 -7.45
CA VAL A 177 -18.79 -11.08 -8.35
C VAL A 177 -18.92 -12.40 -7.58
N ASN A 178 -18.50 -12.44 -6.32
CA ASN A 178 -18.47 -13.67 -5.52
C ASN A 178 -19.70 -13.88 -4.62
N HIS A 179 -20.54 -12.87 -4.42
CA HIS A 179 -21.67 -12.92 -3.49
C HIS A 179 -22.96 -12.35 -4.08
N ARG A 180 -24.10 -12.87 -3.63
CA ARG A 180 -25.42 -12.28 -3.92
C ARG A 180 -25.49 -10.84 -3.42
N TRP A 181 -26.23 -9.99 -4.13
CA TRP A 181 -26.37 -8.55 -3.86
C TRP A 181 -26.56 -8.20 -2.37
N LYS A 182 -27.45 -8.88 -1.64
CA LYS A 182 -27.69 -8.63 -0.21
C LYS A 182 -26.44 -8.85 0.66
N ARG A 183 -25.66 -9.91 0.38
CA ARG A 183 -24.43 -10.22 1.10
C ARG A 183 -23.30 -9.28 0.70
N ALA A 184 -23.18 -8.97 -0.59
CA ALA A 184 -22.21 -8.01 -1.07
C ALA A 184 -22.42 -6.64 -0.39
N LEU A 185 -23.67 -6.16 -0.33
CA LEU A 185 -24.03 -4.94 0.39
C LEU A 185 -23.62 -5.00 1.87
N GLN A 186 -23.92 -6.11 2.55
CA GLN A 186 -23.52 -6.30 3.95
C GLN A 186 -21.99 -6.24 4.12
N ILE A 187 -21.21 -6.86 3.23
CA ILE A 187 -19.74 -6.81 3.29
C ILE A 187 -19.23 -5.39 3.08
N THR A 188 -19.79 -4.66 2.12
CA THR A 188 -19.43 -3.26 1.84
C THR A 188 -19.73 -2.37 3.05
N VAL A 189 -20.91 -2.52 3.67
CA VAL A 189 -21.29 -1.77 4.88
C VAL A 189 -20.38 -2.11 6.05
N ASN A 190 -20.09 -3.40 6.28
CA ASN A 190 -19.18 -3.85 7.33
C ASN A 190 -17.77 -3.28 7.13
N THR A 191 -17.28 -3.30 5.89
CA THR A 191 -15.98 -2.73 5.52
C THR A 191 -15.93 -1.24 5.82
N PHE A 192 -16.94 -0.49 5.34
CA PHE A 192 -17.00 0.94 5.55
C PHE A 192 -17.06 1.28 7.05
N SER A 193 -17.90 0.57 7.80
CA SER A 193 -18.02 0.74 9.25
C SER A 193 -16.71 0.46 9.95
N LEU A 194 -16.01 -0.62 9.58
CA LEU A 194 -14.70 -0.97 10.14
C LEU A 194 -13.66 0.11 9.85
N VAL A 195 -13.59 0.61 8.62
CA VAL A 195 -12.66 1.70 8.26
C VAL A 195 -12.99 2.97 9.03
N VAL A 196 -14.27 3.34 9.18
CA VAL A 196 -14.68 4.51 9.98
C VAL A 196 -14.28 4.36 11.45
N VAL A 197 -14.46 3.17 12.04
CA VAL A 197 -14.03 2.90 13.42
C VAL A 197 -12.51 3.03 13.55
N LEU A 198 -11.75 2.37 12.67
CA LEU A 198 -10.28 2.42 12.68
C LEU A 198 -9.77 3.85 12.42
N TRP A 199 -10.41 4.58 11.52
CA TRP A 199 -10.10 5.99 11.24
C TRP A 199 -10.38 6.87 12.46
N THR A 200 -11.47 6.62 13.18
CA THR A 200 -11.79 7.35 14.41
C THR A 200 -10.75 7.09 15.50
N VAL A 201 -10.35 5.83 15.68
CA VAL A 201 -9.26 5.45 16.60
C VAL A 201 -7.95 6.11 16.19
N GLN A 202 -7.60 6.07 14.91
CA GLN A 202 -6.42 6.73 14.37
C GLN A 202 -6.45 8.23 14.65
N LYS A 203 -7.60 8.88 14.44
CA LYS A 203 -7.78 10.31 14.69
C LYS A 203 -7.59 10.65 16.17
N ILE A 204 -8.06 9.82 17.09
CA ILE A 204 -7.87 10.01 18.55
C ILE A 204 -6.41 9.74 18.97
N TYR A 205 -5.71 8.84 18.29
CA TYR A 205 -4.34 8.49 18.62
C TYR A 205 -3.30 9.46 18.05
N LEU A 206 -3.57 10.03 16.87
CA LEU A 206 -2.67 10.92 16.13
C LEU A 206 -2.97 12.42 16.33
N LEU A 207 -4.15 12.80 16.85
CA LEU A 207 -4.46 14.17 17.31
C LEU A 207 -4.44 14.23 18.85
#